data_AF-A0A7R8VIK0-F1
#
_entry.id   AF-A0A7R8VIK0-F1
#
_cell.length_a   1.000
_cell.length_b   1.000
_cell.length_c   1.000
_cell.angle_alpha   90.00
_cell.angle_beta   90.00
_cell.angle_gamma   90.00
#
_symmetry.space_group_name_H-M   'P 1'
#
loop_
_entity.id
_entity.type
_entity.pdbx_description
1 polymer ?
#
loop_
_entity_poly.entity_id
_entity_poly.type
_entity_poly.pdbx_seq_one_letter_code
_entity_poly.pdbx_strand_id
1 'polypeptide(L)'
;MCVCLCFHSSTNPEKASKELYSFETVHNLDASKTEFATTMRESIRSWNMTIQYWMAVNVYKRLPRSPFRTAITTFVSAFWHGMYAGHYLCICSTALYIPVEDLYARHLRKKVSSTFGKIYDWMLCYIRMLSFSYMGITFILLRIDAAFKYWASIYFACHILWAVLYVVGFVLIKRGKKKVDTDTKSK
;
A
#
# COMPACT_ATOMS: atom_id res chain seq x y z
N MET A 1 -22.20 -2.61 4.22
CA MET A 1 -22.20 -3.27 5.54
C MET A 1 -21.44 -2.40 6.52
N CYS A 2 -22.13 -1.78 7.47
CA CYS A 2 -21.53 -0.97 8.52
C CYS A 2 -20.67 -1.83 9.44
N VAL A 3 -19.43 -1.40 9.69
CA VAL A 3 -18.68 -1.92 10.84
C VAL A 3 -19.40 -1.41 12.09
N CYS A 4 -19.90 -2.33 12.90
CA CYS A 4 -20.57 -2.00 14.15
C CYS A 4 -19.51 -1.47 15.13
N LEU A 5 -19.45 -0.16 15.29
CA LEU A 5 -18.68 0.49 16.34
C LEU A 5 -19.42 0.27 17.66
N CYS A 6 -18.86 -0.55 18.54
CA CYS A 6 -19.36 -0.68 19.91
C CYS A 6 -19.06 0.62 20.68
N PHE A 7 -20.00 1.56 20.66
CA PHE A 7 -20.01 2.66 21.62
C PHE A 7 -20.47 2.10 22.97
N HIS A 8 -19.56 2.06 23.94
CA HIS A 8 -19.95 1.83 25.33
C HIS A 8 -20.29 3.20 25.93
N SER A 9 -21.57 3.59 25.85
CA SER A 9 -22.04 4.83 26.49
C SER A 9 -22.34 4.55 27.96
N SER A 10 -21.68 5.29 28.87
CA SER A 10 -22.02 5.27 30.29
C SER A 10 -23.46 5.76 30.49
N THR A 11 -24.31 4.95 31.14
CA THR A 11 -25.71 5.28 31.47
C THR A 11 -25.86 6.35 32.55
N ASN A 12 -24.75 6.78 33.18
CA ASN A 12 -24.75 7.79 34.23
C ASN A 12 -24.47 9.20 33.64
N PRO A 13 -25.42 10.17 33.76
CA PRO A 13 -25.34 11.49 33.13
C PRO A 13 -24.17 12.37 33.61
N GLU A 14 -23.72 12.23 34.87
CA GLU A 14 -22.54 12.96 35.38
C GLU A 14 -21.21 12.41 34.84
N LYS A 15 -21.19 11.12 34.48
CA LYS A 15 -20.01 10.46 33.93
C LYS A 15 -19.92 10.71 32.42
N ALA A 16 -21.07 10.74 31.73
CA ALA A 16 -21.16 11.10 30.32
C ALA A 16 -20.78 12.55 30.01
N SER A 17 -20.93 13.49 30.97
CA SER A 17 -20.48 14.89 30.80
C SER A 17 -18.98 15.09 31.04
N LYS A 18 -18.33 14.15 31.75
CA LYS A 18 -16.88 14.14 32.05
C LYS A 18 -16.07 13.29 31.09
N GLU A 19 -16.71 12.39 30.33
CA GLU A 19 -16.05 11.64 29.27
C GLU A 19 -15.82 12.55 28.05
N LEU A 20 -14.54 12.84 27.77
CA LEU A 20 -14.12 13.42 26.51
C LEU A 20 -14.51 12.43 25.39
N TYR A 21 -15.58 12.75 24.66
CA TYR A 21 -15.96 12.01 23.47
C TYR A 21 -14.80 12.01 22.48
N SER A 22 -14.08 10.89 22.42
CA SER A 22 -13.01 10.68 21.47
C SER A 22 -13.56 9.92 20.26
N PHE A 23 -13.66 10.63 19.13
CA PHE A 23 -14.08 10.05 17.85
C PHE A 23 -12.98 9.24 17.16
N GLU A 24 -11.82 9.06 17.80
CA GLU A 24 -10.69 8.26 17.30
C GLU A 24 -11.10 6.83 16.92
N THR A 25 -12.08 6.25 17.60
CA THR A 25 -12.61 4.92 17.26
C THR A 25 -13.40 4.90 15.95
N VAL A 26 -14.01 6.02 15.56
CA VAL A 26 -14.76 6.20 14.30
C VAL A 26 -13.87 6.75 13.18
N HIS A 27 -12.65 7.18 13.51
CA HIS A 27 -11.70 7.78 12.58
C HIS A 27 -11.16 6.75 11.58
N ASN A 28 -11.84 6.61 10.46
CA ASN A 28 -11.56 5.59 9.44
C ASN A 28 -10.60 6.06 8.32
N LEU A 29 -10.37 7.37 8.21
CA LEU A 29 -9.58 7.98 7.15
C LEU A 29 -8.71 9.10 7.70
N ASP A 30 -7.40 8.95 7.56
CA ASP A 30 -6.47 10.08 7.71
C ASP A 30 -6.13 10.62 6.32
N ALA A 31 -6.78 11.72 5.91
CA ALA A 31 -6.62 12.29 4.57
C ALA A 31 -5.16 12.72 4.31
N SER A 32 -4.54 13.37 5.29
CA SER A 32 -3.15 13.85 5.18
C SER A 32 -2.18 12.68 4.99
N LYS A 33 -2.29 11.61 5.78
CA LYS A 33 -1.45 10.43 5.58
C LYS A 33 -1.81 9.67 4.31
N THR A 34 -3.07 9.64 3.89
CA THR A 34 -3.46 8.96 2.65
C THR A 34 -2.82 9.64 1.44
N GLU A 35 -2.75 10.97 1.42
CA GLU A 35 -2.19 11.74 0.32
C GLU A 35 -0.67 11.94 0.42
N PHE A 36 -0.13 12.23 1.59
CA PHE A 36 1.27 12.64 1.76
C PHE A 36 2.16 11.58 2.40
N ALA A 37 1.65 10.37 2.67
CA ALA A 37 2.49 9.29 3.17
C ALA A 37 3.68 9.01 2.23
N THR A 38 4.81 8.70 2.87
CA THR A 38 6.08 8.43 2.18
C THR A 38 6.06 7.11 1.42
N THR A 39 5.16 6.19 1.79
CA THR A 39 5.02 4.88 1.17
C THR A 39 3.56 4.58 0.87
N MET A 40 3.31 3.84 -0.22
CA MET A 40 2.01 3.30 -0.59
C MET A 40 1.43 2.41 0.50
N ARG A 41 2.28 1.66 1.21
CA ARG A 41 1.83 0.83 2.33
C ARG A 41 1.24 1.66 3.47
N GLU A 42 1.85 2.80 3.77
CA GLU A 42 1.36 3.72 4.80
C GLU A 42 0.08 4.43 4.32
N SER A 43 0.06 4.91 3.07
CA SER A 43 -1.13 5.50 2.45
C SER A 43 -2.34 4.55 2.52
N ILE A 44 -2.18 3.29 2.12
CA ILE A 44 -3.24 2.26 2.18
C ILE A 44 -3.65 1.95 3.63
N ARG A 45 -2.73 1.99 4.60
CA ARG A 45 -3.05 1.75 6.01
C ARG A 45 -3.87 2.88 6.62
N SER A 46 -3.65 4.11 6.17
CA SER A 46 -4.37 5.30 6.60
C SER A 46 -5.72 5.46 5.90
N TRP A 47 -5.96 4.72 4.81
CA TRP A 47 -7.22 4.64 4.11
C TRP A 47 -8.04 3.43 4.58
N ASN A 48 -9.24 3.68 5.11
CA ASN A 48 -10.16 2.65 5.59
C ASN A 48 -9.58 1.80 6.75
N MET A 49 -9.05 2.51 7.75
CA MET A 49 -8.34 1.96 8.90
C MET A 49 -9.12 0.86 9.63
N THR A 50 -10.44 1.03 9.77
CA THR A 50 -11.31 0.09 10.48
C THR A 50 -11.39 -1.27 9.76
N ILE A 51 -11.50 -1.27 8.43
CA ILE A 51 -11.51 -2.50 7.63
C ILE A 51 -10.13 -3.15 7.62
N GLN A 52 -9.05 -2.36 7.52
CA GLN A 52 -7.69 -2.87 7.62
C GLN A 52 -7.45 -3.58 8.97
N TYR A 53 -7.91 -2.96 10.07
CA TYR A 53 -7.86 -3.58 11.40
C TYR A 53 -8.69 -4.86 11.46
N TRP A 54 -9.92 -4.82 10.94
CA TRP A 54 -10.80 -5.97 10.91
C TRP A 54 -10.19 -7.14 10.14
N MET A 55 -9.61 -6.90 8.96
CA MET A 55 -8.89 -7.90 8.15
C MET A 55 -7.68 -8.45 8.89
N ALA A 56 -6.91 -7.59 9.56
CA ALA A 56 -5.74 -8.00 10.32
C ALA A 56 -6.10 -8.95 11.48
N VAL A 57 -7.16 -8.64 12.23
CA VAL A 57 -7.59 -9.44 13.39
C VAL A 57 -8.36 -10.68 12.99
N ASN A 58 -9.28 -10.58 12.03
CA ASN A 58 -10.19 -11.67 11.70
C ASN A 58 -9.68 -12.59 10.59
N VAL A 59 -8.85 -12.10 9.67
CA VAL A 59 -8.32 -12.92 8.57
C VAL A 59 -6.87 -13.24 8.84
N TYR A 60 -6.00 -12.22 8.86
CA TYR A 60 -4.55 -12.42 8.88
C TYR A 60 -4.09 -13.20 10.11
N LYS A 61 -4.48 -12.79 11.32
CA LYS A 61 -4.07 -13.45 12.59
C LYS A 61 -4.62 -14.87 12.75
N ARG A 62 -5.77 -15.18 12.17
CA ARG A 62 -6.40 -16.51 12.26
C ARG A 62 -5.75 -17.57 11.35
N LEU A 63 -5.07 -17.14 10.28
CA LEU A 63 -4.36 -18.06 9.39
C LEU A 63 -3.11 -18.66 10.07
N PRO A 64 -2.69 -19.89 9.75
CA PRO A 64 -1.42 -20.46 10.22
C PRO A 64 -0.23 -19.63 9.72
N ARG A 65 0.93 -19.72 10.38
CA ARG A 65 2.20 -19.07 9.96
C ARG A 65 2.70 -19.63 8.63
N SER A 66 2.10 -19.16 7.54
CA SER A 66 2.36 -19.55 6.16
C SER A 66 2.80 -18.32 5.34
N PRO A 67 3.67 -18.49 4.32
CA PRO A 67 4.02 -17.40 3.41
C PRO A 67 2.80 -16.86 2.64
N PHE A 68 1.72 -17.66 2.52
CA PHE A 68 0.52 -17.28 1.80
C PHE A 68 -0.46 -16.40 2.58
N ARG A 69 -0.22 -16.16 3.89
CA ARG A 69 -1.15 -15.37 4.74
C ARG A 69 -1.49 -14.01 4.14
N THR A 70 -0.47 -13.31 3.63
CA THR A 70 -0.66 -11.99 3.02
C THR A 70 -1.49 -12.10 1.75
N ALA A 71 -1.18 -13.05 0.87
CA ALA A 71 -1.93 -13.28 -0.37
C ALA A 71 -3.40 -13.62 -0.10
N ILE A 72 -3.67 -14.50 0.87
CA ILE A 72 -5.03 -14.84 1.29
C ILE A 72 -5.76 -13.62 1.85
N THR A 73 -5.11 -12.84 2.71
CA THR A 73 -5.72 -11.62 3.29
C THR A 73 -6.06 -10.60 2.20
N THR A 74 -5.15 -10.42 1.23
CA THR A 74 -5.36 -9.56 0.07
C THR A 74 -6.49 -10.07 -0.83
N PHE A 75 -6.61 -11.39 -1.02
CA PHE A 75 -7.72 -11.98 -1.76
C PHE A 75 -9.06 -11.79 -1.05
N VAL A 76 -9.13 -11.98 0.27
CA VAL A 76 -10.34 -11.71 1.05
C VAL A 76 -10.70 -10.22 0.98
N SER A 77 -9.70 -9.33 0.94
CA SER A 77 -9.95 -7.90 0.69
C SER A 77 -10.57 -7.65 -0.68
N ALA A 78 -10.12 -8.34 -1.74
CA ALA A 78 -10.73 -8.23 -3.07
C ALA A 78 -12.16 -8.73 -3.09
N PHE A 79 -12.40 -9.88 -2.46
CA PHE A 79 -13.72 -10.45 -2.29
C PHE A 79 -14.67 -9.50 -1.54
N TRP A 80 -14.17 -8.79 -0.52
CA TRP A 80 -14.93 -7.79 0.23
C TRP A 80 -15.40 -6.61 -0.63
N HIS A 81 -14.59 -6.18 -1.62
CA HIS A 81 -14.99 -5.13 -2.56
C HIS A 81 -16.00 -5.62 -3.61
N GLY A 82 -16.06 -6.93 -3.87
CA GLY A 82 -17.07 -7.57 -4.71
C GLY A 82 -16.47 -8.49 -5.77
N MET A 83 -17.34 -9.21 -6.48
CA MET A 83 -16.93 -10.23 -7.48
C MET A 83 -16.56 -9.68 -8.85
N TYR A 84 -16.57 -8.35 -9.03
CA TYR A 84 -16.19 -7.72 -10.28
C TYR A 84 -14.68 -7.81 -10.53
N ALA A 85 -14.30 -8.18 -11.75
CA ALA A 85 -12.92 -8.40 -12.14
C ALA A 85 -12.01 -7.18 -11.92
N GLY A 86 -12.55 -5.96 -12.04
CA GLY A 86 -11.80 -4.72 -11.82
C GLY A 86 -11.18 -4.60 -10.42
N HIS A 87 -11.86 -5.07 -9.38
CA HIS A 87 -11.33 -5.04 -8.01
C HIS A 87 -10.08 -5.93 -7.87
N TYR A 88 -10.13 -7.13 -8.46
CA TYR A 88 -9.01 -8.06 -8.45
C TYR A 88 -7.81 -7.47 -9.20
N LEU A 89 -8.03 -6.82 -10.36
CA LEU A 89 -6.96 -6.17 -11.11
C LEU A 89 -6.27 -5.06 -10.32
N CYS A 90 -7.04 -4.19 -9.65
CA CYS A 90 -6.51 -3.11 -8.82
C CYS A 90 -5.65 -3.67 -7.66
N ILE A 91 -6.19 -4.67 -6.96
CA ILE A 91 -5.56 -5.25 -5.78
C ILE A 91 -4.33 -6.07 -6.14
N CYS A 92 -4.37 -6.83 -7.24
CA CYS A 92 -3.20 -7.52 -7.79
C CYS A 92 -2.12 -6.53 -8.22
N SER A 93 -2.48 -5.45 -8.90
CA SER A 93 -1.54 -4.40 -9.32
C SER A 93 -0.87 -3.74 -8.10
N THR A 94 -1.64 -3.50 -7.04
CA THR A 94 -1.12 -2.96 -5.77
C THR A 94 -0.11 -3.92 -5.13
N ALA A 95 -0.41 -5.23 -5.13
CA ALA A 95 0.49 -6.25 -4.62
C ALA A 95 1.80 -6.36 -5.43
N LEU A 96 1.78 -6.03 -6.73
CA LEU A 96 2.97 -5.97 -7.58
C LEU A 96 3.79 -4.69 -7.35
N TYR A 97 3.13 -3.55 -7.13
CA TYR A 97 3.81 -2.27 -6.95
C TYR A 97 4.52 -2.14 -5.59
N ILE A 98 3.89 -2.62 -4.50
CA ILE A 98 4.42 -2.46 -3.13
C ILE A 98 5.87 -2.98 -2.98
N PRO A 99 6.24 -4.19 -3.45
CA PRO A 99 7.62 -4.67 -3.40
C PRO A 99 8.62 -3.77 -4.15
N VAL A 100 8.20 -3.14 -5.24
CA VAL A 100 9.03 -2.22 -6.02
C VAL A 100 9.31 -0.98 -5.16
N GLU A 101 8.29 -0.33 -4.63
CA GLU A 101 8.47 0.85 -3.76
C GLU A 101 9.34 0.53 -2.53
N ASP A 102 9.06 -0.59 -1.89
CA ASP A 102 9.79 -1.10 -0.72
C ASP A 102 11.30 -1.26 -1.01
N LEU A 103 11.67 -1.61 -2.24
CA LEU A 103 13.06 -1.72 -2.68
C LEU A 103 13.75 -0.36 -2.64
N TYR A 104 13.11 0.67 -3.17
CA TYR A 104 13.62 2.03 -3.28
C TYR A 104 13.64 2.72 -1.91
N ALA A 105 12.52 2.66 -1.18
CA ALA A 105 12.38 3.29 0.13
C ALA A 105 13.36 2.73 1.17
N ARG A 106 13.61 1.40 1.18
CA ARG A 106 14.49 0.78 2.20
C ARG A 106 15.97 0.75 1.83
N HIS A 107 16.29 0.51 0.55
CA HIS A 107 17.68 0.22 0.14
C HIS A 107 18.34 1.37 -0.61
N LEU A 108 17.60 2.05 -1.49
CA LEU A 108 18.18 3.10 -2.34
C LEU A 108 18.13 4.46 -1.66
N ARG A 109 17.10 4.75 -0.87
CA ARG A 109 17.00 6.00 -0.10
C ARG A 109 18.21 6.25 0.82
N LYS A 110 18.79 5.19 1.39
CA LYS A 110 19.99 5.27 2.25
C LYS A 110 21.26 5.66 1.51
N LYS A 111 21.30 5.49 0.18
CA LYS A 111 22.45 5.80 -0.68
C LYS A 111 22.38 7.20 -1.29
N VAL A 112 21.23 7.86 -1.19
CA VAL A 112 21.04 9.21 -1.71
C VAL A 112 21.61 10.21 -0.70
N SER A 113 22.43 11.15 -1.18
CA SER A 113 23.00 12.20 -0.34
C SER A 113 21.93 13.14 0.19
N SER A 114 22.19 13.77 1.34
CA SER A 114 21.24 14.69 2.00
C SER A 114 20.77 15.81 1.06
N THR A 115 21.67 16.33 0.21
CA THR A 115 21.38 17.42 -0.74
C THR A 115 20.32 17.05 -1.78
N PHE A 116 20.32 15.80 -2.28
CA PHE A 116 19.36 15.33 -3.28
C PHE A 116 18.20 14.52 -2.67
N GLY A 117 18.21 14.28 -1.36
CA GLY A 117 17.21 13.47 -0.67
C GLY A 117 15.78 13.97 -0.86
N LYS A 118 15.56 15.29 -0.76
CA LYS A 118 14.22 15.88 -0.91
C LYS A 118 13.66 15.71 -2.33
N ILE A 119 14.49 15.89 -3.35
CA ILE A 119 14.10 15.72 -4.75
C ILE A 119 13.75 14.25 -5.01
N TYR A 120 14.57 13.34 -4.49
CA TYR A 120 14.31 11.91 -4.58
C TYR A 120 12.99 11.50 -3.91
N ASP A 121 12.72 12.00 -2.70
CA ASP A 121 11.48 11.73 -1.96
C ASP A 121 10.26 12.27 -2.71
N TRP A 122 10.36 13.48 -3.28
CA TRP A 122 9.32 14.05 -4.13
C TRP A 122 9.07 13.23 -5.40
N MET A 123 10.12 12.77 -6.09
CA MET A 123 9.97 11.93 -7.27
C MET A 123 9.31 10.59 -6.95
N LEU A 124 9.69 9.94 -5.86
CA LEU A 124 9.03 8.69 -5.42
C LEU A 124 7.57 8.93 -5.04
N CYS A 125 7.28 10.04 -4.37
CA CYS A 125 5.90 10.43 -4.05
C CYS A 125 5.06 10.65 -5.31
N TYR A 126 5.63 11.30 -6.33
CA TYR A 126 4.96 11.50 -7.61
C TYR A 126 4.70 10.17 -8.36
N ILE A 127 5.71 9.29 -8.45
CA ILE A 127 5.55 7.96 -9.06
C ILE A 127 4.48 7.15 -8.32
N ARG A 128 4.45 7.21 -6.99
CA ARG A 128 3.40 6.59 -6.17
C ARG A 128 2.02 7.12 -6.52
N MET A 129 1.85 8.43 -6.61
CA MET A 129 0.55 9.04 -6.95
C MET A 129 0.07 8.69 -8.35
N LEU A 130 0.98 8.68 -9.32
CA LEU A 130 0.68 8.20 -10.67
C LEU A 130 0.24 6.73 -10.64
N SER A 131 0.95 5.90 -9.88
CA SER A 131 0.66 4.48 -9.74
C SER A 131 -0.70 4.24 -9.08
N PHE A 132 -1.01 4.97 -8.00
CA PHE A 132 -2.29 4.89 -7.31
C PHE A 132 -3.46 5.27 -8.22
N SER A 133 -3.33 6.37 -8.96
CA SER A 133 -4.33 6.81 -9.95
C SER A 133 -4.56 5.76 -11.04
N TYR A 134 -3.48 5.20 -11.58
CA TYR A 134 -3.54 4.18 -12.63
C TYR A 134 -4.24 2.89 -12.17
N MET A 135 -3.96 2.43 -10.95
CA MET A 135 -4.64 1.27 -10.35
C MET A 135 -6.10 1.57 -10.04
N GLY A 136 -6.39 2.77 -9.50
CA GLY A 136 -7.73 3.20 -9.13
C GLY A 136 -8.73 3.19 -10.29
N ILE A 137 -8.27 3.47 -11.53
CA ILE A 137 -9.14 3.42 -12.72
C ILE A 137 -9.74 2.02 -12.92
N THR A 138 -8.96 0.96 -12.68
CA THR A 138 -9.48 -0.42 -12.80
C THR A 138 -10.49 -0.77 -11.71
N PHE A 139 -10.34 -0.15 -10.55
CA PHE A 139 -11.30 -0.29 -9.45
C PHE A 139 -12.66 0.33 -9.81
N ILE A 140 -12.66 1.43 -10.57
CA ILE A 140 -13.88 2.14 -11.01
C ILE A 140 -14.54 1.46 -12.22
N LEU A 141 -13.75 0.96 -13.18
CA LEU A 141 -14.28 0.43 -14.44
C LEU A 141 -15.05 -0.90 -14.29
N LEU A 142 -14.80 -1.66 -13.22
CA LEU A 142 -15.41 -2.94 -12.82
C LEU A 142 -15.26 -4.11 -13.82
N ARG A 143 -15.33 -3.85 -15.13
CA ARG A 143 -15.23 -4.82 -16.21
C ARG A 143 -13.79 -5.01 -16.69
N ILE A 144 -13.42 -6.27 -16.92
CA ILE A 144 -12.08 -6.65 -17.37
C ILE A 144 -11.76 -6.11 -18.77
N ASP A 145 -12.71 -6.16 -19.71
CA ASP A 145 -12.50 -5.71 -21.09
C ASP A 145 -12.25 -4.21 -21.16
N ALA A 146 -12.99 -3.42 -20.38
CA ALA A 146 -12.77 -1.99 -20.29
C ALA A 146 -11.41 -1.67 -19.64
N ALA A 147 -11.03 -2.38 -18.58
CA ALA A 147 -9.76 -2.17 -17.88
C ALA A 147 -8.57 -2.45 -18.80
N PHE A 148 -8.60 -3.56 -19.55
CA PHE A 148 -7.54 -3.91 -20.50
C PHE A 148 -7.51 -2.96 -21.70
N LYS A 149 -8.66 -2.48 -22.19
CA LYS A 149 -8.69 -1.45 -23.24
C LYS A 149 -8.01 -0.17 -22.79
N TYR A 150 -8.27 0.30 -21.56
CA TYR A 150 -7.62 1.47 -20.99
C TYR A 150 -6.10 1.24 -20.81
N TRP A 151 -5.70 0.08 -20.29
CA TRP A 151 -4.29 -0.23 -20.16
C TRP A 151 -3.57 -0.33 -21.51
N ALA A 152 -4.21 -0.92 -22.51
CA ALA A 152 -3.69 -1.00 -23.87
C ALA A 152 -3.59 0.38 -24.53
N SER A 153 -4.55 1.28 -24.30
CA SER A 153 -4.52 2.64 -24.89
C SER A 153 -3.36 3.49 -24.40
N ILE A 154 -2.82 3.19 -23.21
CA ILE A 154 -1.61 3.82 -22.68
C ILE A 154 -0.38 2.90 -22.71
N TYR A 155 -0.42 1.84 -23.54
CA TYR A 155 0.67 0.89 -23.76
C TYR A 155 1.21 0.25 -22.47
N PHE A 156 0.35 0.04 -21.46
CA PHE A 156 0.74 -0.50 -20.16
C PHE A 156 1.89 0.30 -19.49
N ALA A 157 2.01 1.61 -19.76
CA ALA A 157 3.15 2.43 -19.36
C ALA A 157 3.54 2.33 -17.87
N CYS A 158 2.56 2.31 -16.96
CA CYS A 158 2.83 2.18 -15.52
C CYS A 158 3.38 0.79 -15.15
N HIS A 159 2.85 -0.30 -15.74
CA HIS A 159 3.39 -1.64 -15.52
C HIS A 159 4.82 -1.76 -16.04
N ILE A 160 5.10 -1.19 -17.21
CA ILE A 160 6.46 -1.15 -17.78
C ILE A 160 7.39 -0.35 -16.87
N LEU A 161 6.95 0.81 -16.38
CA LEU A 161 7.70 1.63 -15.42
C LEU A 161 8.05 0.83 -14.15
N TRP A 162 7.09 0.13 -13.55
CA TRP A 162 7.33 -0.68 -12.36
C TRP A 162 8.30 -1.83 -12.63
N ALA A 163 8.20 -2.49 -13.78
CA ALA A 163 9.13 -3.54 -14.18
C ALA A 163 10.55 -3.00 -14.36
N VAL A 164 10.72 -1.86 -15.02
CA VAL A 164 12.02 -1.19 -15.18
C VAL A 164 12.60 -0.80 -13.82
N LEU A 165 11.80 -0.17 -12.96
CA LEU A 165 12.22 0.19 -11.60
C LEU A 165 12.64 -1.05 -10.80
N TYR A 166 11.86 -2.13 -10.86
CA TYR A 166 12.20 -3.38 -10.18
C TYR A 166 13.56 -3.92 -10.64
N VAL A 167 13.78 -4.02 -11.96
CA VAL A 167 15.03 -4.52 -12.54
C VAL A 167 16.22 -3.63 -12.16
N VAL A 168 16.07 -2.31 -12.32
CA VAL A 168 17.12 -1.33 -11.98
C VAL A 168 17.47 -1.43 -10.48
N GLY A 169 16.48 -1.40 -9.60
CA GLY A 169 16.70 -1.50 -8.17
C GLY A 169 17.37 -2.82 -7.78
N PHE A 170 16.95 -3.93 -8.38
CA PHE A 170 17.54 -5.25 -8.12
C PHE A 170 19.02 -5.31 -8.55
N VAL A 171 19.34 -4.81 -9.75
CA VAL A 171 20.71 -4.76 -10.26
C VAL A 171 21.60 -3.88 -9.37
N LEU A 172 21.12 -2.71 -8.95
CA LEU A 172 21.88 -1.79 -8.09
C LEU A 172 22.18 -2.39 -6.71
N ILE A 173 21.25 -3.17 -6.15
CA ILE A 173 21.46 -3.85 -4.86
C ILE A 173 22.45 -5.00 -5.02
N LYS A 174 22.31 -5.81 -6.08
CA LYS A 174 23.23 -6.93 -6.36
C LYS A 174 24.67 -6.45 -6.59
N ARG A 175 24.85 -5.34 -7.33
CA ARG A 175 26.17 -4.69 -7.53
C ARG A 175 26.74 -4.17 -6.21
N GLY A 176 25.90 -3.58 -5.36
CA GLY A 176 26.32 -3.12 -4.04
C GLY A 176 26.84 -4.24 -3.14
N LYS A 177 26.16 -5.40 -3.11
CA LYS A 177 26.62 -6.57 -2.34
C LYS A 177 27.95 -7.10 -2.85
N LYS A 178 28.09 -7.28 -4.17
CA LYS A 178 29.35 -7.74 -4.78
C LYS A 178 30.55 -6.85 -4.41
N LYS A 179 30.38 -5.52 -4.38
CA LYS A 179 31.46 -4.60 -4.03
C LYS A 179 31.93 -4.78 -2.58
N VAL A 180 30.99 -4.93 -1.63
CA VAL A 180 31.30 -5.17 -0.22
C VAL A 180 32.04 -6.51 -0.02
N ASP A 181 31.62 -7.56 -0.74
CA ASP A 181 32.24 -8.88 -0.65
C ASP A 181 33.70 -8.85 -1.19
N THR A 182 33.96 -8.10 -2.26
CA THR A 182 35.31 -7.90 -2.81
C THR A 182 36.21 -7.11 -1.85
N ASP A 183 35.72 -6.01 -1.29
CA ASP A 183 36.48 -5.17 -0.35
C ASP A 183 36.83 -5.93 0.95
N THR A 184 35.95 -6.85 1.38
CA THR A 184 36.17 -7.69 2.57
C THR A 184 37.23 -8.78 2.34
N LYS A 185 37.35 -9.30 1.11
CA LYS A 185 38.39 -10.29 0.75
C LYS A 185 39.77 -9.70 0.49
N SER A 186 39.86 -8.38 0.30
CA SER A 186 41.12 -7.66 0.03
C SER A 186 41.81 -7.14 1.30
N LYS A 187 41.20 -7.29 2.48
CA LYS A 187 41.78 -7.00 3.79
C LYS A 187 42.17 -8.30 4.49
#